data_AF-A0AAE8FAA4-F1
#
_entry.id   AF-A0AAE8FAA4-F1
#
_cell.length_a   1.000
_cell.length_b   1.000
_cell.length_c   1.000
_cell.angle_alpha   90.00
_cell.angle_beta   90.00
_cell.angle_gamma   90.00
#
_symmetry.space_group_name_H-M   'P 1'
#
loop_
_entity.id
_entity.type
_entity.pdbx_description
1 polymer ?
#
loop_
_entity_poly.entity_id
_entity_poly.type
_entity_poly.pdbx_seq_one_letter_code
_entity_poly.pdbx_strand_id
1 'polypeptide(L)'
;MTDLSALPEPVDAADPVDCPARWEQRADTFACTLVWARTQIGEASFGAGNLADQGLIKVFEICYDMAWHALNEYLRWQGLIDLHGPRDTFREAFARGVVGDGELWMEMCACRALAAKSHHGVIARELAYAIVQRHLPLLESLAARLKAFRDERR
;
A
#
# COMPACT_ATOMS: atom_id res chain seq x y z
N MET A 1 15.55 11.29 -49.85
CA MET A 1 14.11 11.54 -49.67
C MET A 1 13.49 10.20 -49.29
N THR A 2 13.58 9.86 -47.99
CA THR A 2 12.94 8.67 -47.45
C THR A 2 11.64 9.15 -46.83
N ASP A 3 10.55 8.66 -47.40
CA ASP A 3 9.19 9.03 -47.08
C ASP A 3 8.86 8.77 -45.60
N LEU A 4 8.25 9.77 -44.96
CA LEU A 4 8.00 9.88 -43.52
C LEU A 4 6.52 9.55 -43.21
N SER A 5 5.90 8.68 -44.01
CA SER A 5 4.45 8.44 -44.06
C SER A 5 3.97 7.18 -43.32
N ALA A 6 4.79 6.53 -42.50
CA ALA A 6 4.41 5.29 -41.80
C ALA A 6 4.66 5.33 -40.29
N LEU A 7 4.20 6.39 -39.61
CA LEU A 7 3.96 6.33 -38.16
C LEU A 7 2.46 6.10 -37.94
N PRO A 8 2.01 4.94 -37.44
CA PRO A 8 0.67 4.84 -36.90
C PRO A 8 0.55 5.70 -35.61
N GLU A 9 -0.52 6.50 -35.61
CA GLU A 9 -1.15 7.44 -34.65
C GLU A 9 -0.98 7.20 -33.12
N PRO A 10 -1.27 8.22 -32.28
CA PRO A 10 -0.69 8.40 -30.94
C PRO A 10 -1.37 7.63 -29.81
N VAL A 11 -0.65 7.67 -28.67
CA VAL A 11 -1.04 7.40 -27.28
C VAL A 11 -2.54 7.51 -27.01
N ASP A 12 -3.25 6.40 -27.18
CA ASP A 12 -4.47 6.03 -26.45
C ASP A 12 -4.83 4.59 -26.84
N ALA A 13 -4.02 3.64 -26.35
CA ALA A 13 -4.50 2.27 -26.27
C ALA A 13 -5.58 2.26 -25.19
N ALA A 14 -6.84 2.44 -25.60
CA ALA A 14 -7.99 2.12 -24.76
C ALA A 14 -7.70 0.80 -24.06
N ASP A 15 -7.70 0.82 -22.71
CA ASP A 15 -7.56 -0.39 -21.91
C ASP A 15 -8.56 -1.43 -22.46
N PRO A 16 -8.12 -2.65 -22.80
CA PRO A 16 -9.01 -3.64 -23.40
C PRO A 16 -10.20 -3.87 -22.47
N VAL A 17 -11.39 -3.97 -23.07
CA VAL A 17 -12.73 -3.94 -22.45
C VAL A 17 -12.95 -4.98 -21.32
N ASP A 18 -12.03 -5.93 -21.14
CA ASP A 18 -12.06 -6.98 -20.09
C ASP A 18 -10.80 -7.02 -19.18
N CYS A 19 -9.87 -6.08 -19.29
CA CYS A 19 -8.70 -6.03 -18.39
C CYS A 19 -8.99 -5.11 -17.20
N PRO A 20 -8.94 -5.60 -15.95
CA PRO A 20 -9.11 -4.74 -14.79
C PRO A 20 -8.03 -3.66 -14.81
N ALA A 21 -8.44 -2.41 -14.57
CA ALA A 21 -7.53 -1.28 -14.54
C ALA A 21 -6.34 -1.61 -13.62
N ARG A 22 -5.13 -1.14 -13.96
CA ARG A 22 -3.89 -1.49 -13.24
C ARG A 22 -4.00 -1.33 -11.72
N TRP A 23 -4.75 -0.33 -11.26
CA TRP A 23 -4.99 -0.09 -9.83
C TRP A 23 -5.87 -1.17 -9.17
N GLU A 24 -6.84 -1.76 -9.87
CA GLU A 24 -7.69 -2.83 -9.36
C GLU A 24 -6.85 -4.09 -9.10
N GLN A 25 -5.96 -4.44 -10.03
CA GLN A 25 -5.02 -5.57 -9.86
C GLN A 25 -4.09 -5.36 -8.66
N ARG A 26 -3.63 -4.13 -8.43
CA ARG A 26 -2.83 -3.80 -7.24
C ARG A 26 -3.65 -3.83 -5.97
N ALA A 27 -4.90 -3.38 -6.00
CA ALA A 27 -5.81 -3.46 -4.86
C ALA A 27 -6.08 -4.91 -4.45
N ASP A 28 -6.24 -5.82 -5.42
CA ASP A 28 -6.39 -7.25 -5.16
C ASP A 28 -5.12 -7.88 -4.58
N THR A 29 -3.95 -7.53 -5.14
CA THR A 29 -2.65 -7.97 -4.59
C THR A 29 -2.49 -7.51 -3.14
N PHE A 30 -2.83 -6.26 -2.86
CA PHE A 30 -2.81 -5.70 -1.50
C PHE A 30 -3.78 -6.43 -0.58
N ALA A 31 -5.03 -6.63 -0.98
CA ALA A 31 -6.04 -7.33 -0.18
C ALA A 31 -5.61 -8.77 0.17
N CYS A 32 -5.09 -9.53 -0.81
CA CYS A 32 -4.55 -10.87 -0.57
C CYS A 32 -3.35 -10.84 0.40
N THR A 33 -2.43 -9.89 0.21
CA THR A 33 -1.27 -9.72 1.09
C THR A 33 -1.69 -9.34 2.51
N LEU A 34 -2.74 -8.53 2.67
CA LEU A 34 -3.29 -8.15 3.97
C LEU A 34 -3.86 -9.36 4.71
N VAL A 35 -4.59 -10.25 4.03
CA VAL A 35 -5.09 -11.50 4.63
C VAL A 35 -3.92 -12.36 5.13
N TRP A 36 -2.90 -12.56 4.29
CA TRP A 36 -1.68 -13.27 4.70
C TRP A 36 -1.01 -12.60 5.90
N ALA A 37 -0.84 -11.28 5.88
CA ALA A 37 -0.19 -10.54 6.96
C ALA A 37 -0.95 -10.68 8.28
N ARG A 38 -2.29 -10.60 8.25
CA ARG A 38 -3.14 -10.83 9.42
C ARG A 38 -2.93 -12.22 10.02
N THR A 39 -2.89 -13.25 9.19
CA THR A 39 -2.63 -14.62 9.65
C THR A 39 -1.27 -14.72 10.33
N GLN A 40 -0.21 -14.23 9.68
CA GLN A 40 1.15 -14.29 10.24
C GLN A 40 1.28 -13.48 11.54
N ILE A 41 0.64 -12.31 11.62
CA ILE A 41 0.64 -11.47 12.81
C ILE A 41 -0.14 -12.14 13.96
N GLY A 42 -1.25 -12.82 13.66
CA GLY A 42 -2.06 -13.53 14.65
C GLY A 42 -1.41 -14.81 15.19
N GLU A 43 -0.60 -15.49 14.36
CA GLU A 43 0.16 -16.68 14.75
C GLU A 43 1.45 -16.36 15.51
N ALA A 44 1.96 -15.13 15.36
CA ALA A 44 3.21 -14.73 15.99
C ALA A 44 3.05 -14.49 17.50
N SER A 45 4.01 -14.98 18.27
CA SER A 45 4.16 -14.66 19.69
C SER A 45 5.12 -13.47 19.87
N PHE A 46 4.58 -12.31 20.26
CA PHE A 46 5.39 -11.11 20.54
C PHE A 46 6.43 -11.38 21.62
N GLY A 47 7.68 -10.96 21.38
CA GLY A 47 8.75 -11.13 22.36
C GLY A 47 9.25 -12.57 22.51
N ALA A 48 8.92 -13.46 21.56
CA ALA A 48 9.47 -14.82 21.51
C ALA A 48 10.95 -14.87 21.08
N GLY A 49 11.52 -13.73 20.67
CA GLY A 49 12.93 -13.57 20.34
C GLY A 49 13.15 -12.71 19.09
N ASN A 50 14.41 -12.31 18.89
CA ASN A 50 14.81 -11.36 17.84
C ASN A 50 14.34 -11.76 16.43
N LEU A 51 14.37 -13.06 16.09
CA LEU A 51 13.95 -13.54 14.76
C LEU A 51 12.44 -13.45 14.56
N ALA A 52 11.64 -13.77 15.59
CA ALA A 52 10.18 -13.70 15.51
C ALA A 52 9.71 -12.25 15.38
N ASP A 53 10.28 -11.34 16.18
CA ASP A 53 9.97 -9.91 16.12
C ASP A 53 10.39 -9.30 14.77
N GLN A 54 11.54 -9.71 14.21
CA GLN A 54 11.95 -9.30 12.87
C GLN A 54 11.04 -9.85 11.76
N GLY A 55 10.56 -11.09 11.90
CA GLY A 55 9.58 -11.68 10.98
C GLY A 55 8.28 -10.87 10.93
N LEU A 56 7.77 -10.48 12.10
CA LEU A 56 6.60 -9.61 12.24
C LEU A 56 6.78 -8.26 11.57
N ILE A 57 7.92 -7.60 11.82
CA ILE A 57 8.25 -6.34 11.16
C ILE A 57 8.27 -6.54 9.65
N LYS A 58 8.88 -7.62 9.16
CA LYS A 58 8.98 -7.87 7.72
C LYS A 58 7.62 -8.10 7.07
N VAL A 59 6.73 -8.83 7.73
CA VAL A 59 5.34 -9.03 7.29
C VAL A 59 4.63 -7.68 7.15
N PHE A 60 4.77 -6.80 8.14
CA PHE A 60 4.23 -5.46 8.09
C PHE A 60 4.81 -4.62 6.95
N GLU A 61 6.14 -4.62 6.77
CA GLU A 61 6.79 -3.88 5.68
C GLU A 61 6.22 -4.27 4.31
N ILE A 62 6.08 -5.57 4.05
CA ILE A 62 5.54 -6.09 2.79
C ILE A 62 4.10 -5.61 2.59
N CYS A 63 3.26 -5.73 3.64
CA CYS A 63 1.87 -5.31 3.56
C CYS A 63 1.73 -3.80 3.34
N TYR A 64 2.53 -2.99 4.03
CA TYR A 64 2.61 -1.54 3.87
C TYR A 64 3.03 -1.15 2.44
N ASP A 65 4.07 -1.78 1.90
CA ASP A 65 4.58 -1.47 0.56
C ASP A 65 3.51 -1.79 -0.51
N MET A 66 2.77 -2.90 -0.34
CA MET A 66 1.63 -3.22 -1.22
C MET A 66 0.48 -2.22 -1.09
N ALA A 67 0.16 -1.77 0.11
CA ALA A 67 -0.86 -0.75 0.36
C ALA A 67 -0.51 0.57 -0.33
N TRP A 68 0.75 1.02 -0.18
CA TRP A 68 1.24 2.22 -0.83
C TRP A 68 1.16 2.10 -2.36
N HIS A 69 1.60 0.98 -2.95
CA HIS A 69 1.52 0.79 -4.40
C HIS A 69 0.08 0.78 -4.91
N ALA A 70 -0.84 0.08 -4.24
CA ALA A 70 -2.25 0.07 -4.62
C ALA A 70 -2.86 1.47 -4.59
N LEU A 71 -2.60 2.23 -3.52
CA LEU A 71 -3.09 3.58 -3.37
C LEU A 71 -2.47 4.55 -4.39
N ASN A 72 -1.16 4.43 -4.67
CA ASN A 72 -0.48 5.24 -5.67
C ASN A 72 -1.07 5.00 -7.06
N GLU A 73 -1.30 3.74 -7.44
CA GLU A 73 -1.97 3.43 -8.70
C GLU A 73 -3.40 3.96 -8.77
N TYR A 74 -4.17 3.85 -7.68
CA TYR A 74 -5.52 4.40 -7.62
C TYR A 74 -5.52 5.93 -7.83
N LEU A 75 -4.63 6.64 -7.13
CA LEU A 75 -4.51 8.09 -7.25
C LEU A 75 -4.03 8.52 -8.64
N ARG A 76 -3.10 7.79 -9.25
CA ARG A 76 -2.67 8.00 -10.64
C ARG A 76 -3.80 7.81 -11.62
N TRP A 77 -4.60 6.77 -11.43
CA TRP A 77 -5.80 6.52 -12.21
C TRP A 77 -6.85 7.65 -12.05
N GLN A 78 -6.92 8.29 -10.86
CA GLN A 78 -7.70 9.51 -10.61
C GLN A 78 -7.06 10.81 -11.19
N GLY A 79 -5.99 10.70 -11.98
CA GLY A 79 -5.35 11.82 -12.68
C GLY A 79 -4.22 12.51 -11.93
N LEU A 80 -3.73 11.98 -10.80
CA LEU A 80 -2.57 12.52 -10.10
C LEU A 80 -1.25 12.01 -10.66
N ILE A 81 -0.38 12.92 -11.11
CA ILE A 81 0.89 12.56 -11.74
C ILE A 81 2.13 12.78 -10.84
N ASP A 82 2.04 13.64 -9.83
CA ASP A 82 3.20 14.08 -9.01
C ASP A 82 3.29 13.40 -7.63
N LEU A 83 3.25 12.06 -7.61
CA LEU A 83 3.40 11.27 -6.38
C LEU A 83 4.81 10.68 -6.26
N HIS A 84 5.65 11.28 -5.40
CA HIS A 84 7.08 10.98 -5.29
C HIS A 84 7.45 9.93 -4.23
N GLY A 85 6.50 9.52 -3.38
CA GLY A 85 6.78 8.58 -2.30
C GLY A 85 5.57 8.30 -1.41
N PRO A 86 5.70 7.39 -0.43
CA PRO A 86 4.58 6.96 0.41
C PRO A 86 3.98 8.11 1.23
N ARG A 87 4.82 8.98 1.81
CA ARG A 87 4.34 10.13 2.58
C ARG A 87 3.47 11.07 1.75
N ASP A 88 3.82 11.29 0.48
CA ASP A 88 3.04 12.16 -0.39
C ASP A 88 1.78 11.46 -0.88
N THR A 89 1.87 10.17 -1.22
CA THR A 89 0.70 9.34 -1.56
C THR A 89 -0.35 9.32 -0.44
N PHE A 90 0.05 9.04 0.80
CA PHE A 90 -0.90 8.99 1.92
C PHE A 90 -1.44 10.38 2.31
N ARG A 91 -0.63 11.44 2.17
CA ARG A 91 -1.08 12.82 2.40
C ARG A 91 -2.15 13.22 1.39
N GLU A 92 -1.93 12.94 0.11
CA GLU A 92 -2.90 13.23 -0.94
C GLU A 92 -4.16 12.38 -0.80
N ALA A 93 -4.02 11.10 -0.45
CA ALA A 93 -5.16 10.24 -0.16
C ALA A 93 -6.02 10.76 0.99
N PHE A 94 -5.41 11.31 2.05
CA PHE A 94 -6.14 11.95 3.14
C PHE A 94 -6.84 13.22 2.67
N ALA A 95 -6.14 14.09 1.93
CA ALA A 95 -6.71 15.33 1.38
C ALA A 95 -7.93 15.07 0.48
N ARG A 96 -7.95 13.93 -0.22
CA ARG A 96 -9.05 13.50 -1.10
C ARG A 96 -10.11 12.63 -0.40
N GLY A 97 -9.99 12.39 0.91
CA GLY A 97 -10.95 11.57 1.67
C GLY A 97 -10.94 10.07 1.28
N VAL A 98 -9.85 9.59 0.67
CA VAL A 98 -9.65 8.16 0.41
C VAL A 98 -9.30 7.43 1.69
N VAL A 99 -8.54 8.07 2.58
CA VAL A 99 -8.23 7.57 3.92
C VAL A 99 -8.70 8.56 4.99
N GLY A 100 -9.05 8.05 6.17
CA GLY A 100 -9.62 8.85 7.25
C GLY A 100 -8.60 9.53 8.16
N ASP A 101 -7.67 8.78 8.76
CA ASP A 101 -6.78 9.32 9.81
C ASP A 101 -5.39 9.66 9.26
N GLY A 102 -5.24 10.87 8.73
CA GLY A 102 -3.99 11.33 8.13
C GLY A 102 -2.80 11.32 9.10
N GLU A 103 -3.02 11.61 10.39
CA GLU A 103 -1.95 11.62 11.40
C GLU A 103 -1.42 10.20 11.66
N LEU A 104 -2.31 9.23 11.84
CA LEU A 104 -1.91 7.84 12.02
C LEU A 104 -1.24 7.26 10.77
N TRP A 105 -1.64 7.67 9.57
CA TRP A 105 -0.93 7.30 8.33
C TRP A 105 0.47 7.88 8.27
N MET A 106 0.66 9.14 8.72
CA MET A 106 2.00 9.75 8.79
C MET A 106 2.87 9.08 9.85
N GLU A 107 2.30 8.71 10.99
CA GLU A 107 2.97 7.90 12.01
C GLU A 107 3.39 6.53 11.44
N MET A 108 2.50 5.85 10.71
CA MET A 108 2.82 4.57 10.06
C MET A 108 3.97 4.73 9.05
N CYS A 109 4.02 5.83 8.30
CA CYS A 109 5.15 6.12 7.41
C CYS A 109 6.47 6.27 8.19
N ALA A 110 6.44 6.93 9.34
CA ALA A 110 7.60 7.06 10.20
C ALA A 110 8.02 5.70 10.79
N CYS A 111 7.05 4.90 11.23
CA CYS A 111 7.23 3.54 11.72
C CYS A 111 7.91 2.65 10.67
N ARG A 112 7.43 2.66 9.41
CA ARG A 112 8.05 1.94 8.28
C ARG A 112 9.49 2.40 8.01
N ALA A 113 9.75 3.70 8.08
CA ALA A 113 11.10 4.25 7.86
C ALA A 113 12.07 3.89 8.98
N LEU A 114 11.58 3.70 10.22
CA LEU A 114 12.36 3.20 11.35
C LEU A 114 12.59 1.69 11.24
N ALA A 115 11.57 0.92 10.86
CA ALA A 115 11.66 -0.53 10.63
C ALA A 115 12.77 -0.88 9.63
N ALA A 116 12.86 -0.13 8.52
CA ALA A 116 13.89 -0.31 7.50
C ALA A 116 15.33 -0.12 8.02
N LYS A 117 15.51 0.58 9.14
CA LYS A 117 16.80 0.88 9.77
C LYS A 117 17.07 0.02 11.01
N SER A 118 16.09 -0.74 11.47
CA SER A 118 16.18 -1.42 12.77
C SER A 118 16.96 -2.74 12.63
N HIS A 119 18.10 -2.83 13.30
CA HIS A 119 18.89 -4.06 13.45
C HIS A 119 18.93 -4.59 14.90
N HIS A 120 18.20 -3.96 15.85
CA HIS A 120 18.35 -4.19 17.29
C HIS A 120 17.01 -4.34 18.05
N GLY A 121 16.95 -5.31 18.97
CA GLY A 121 15.71 -5.92 19.49
C GLY A 121 14.77 -5.07 20.35
N VAL A 122 15.21 -3.99 21.00
CA VAL A 122 14.29 -3.16 21.83
C VAL A 122 13.35 -2.33 20.95
N ILE A 123 13.89 -1.73 19.89
CA ILE A 123 13.13 -0.96 18.88
C ILE A 123 12.14 -1.88 18.14
N ALA A 124 12.53 -3.13 17.90
CA ALA A 124 11.71 -4.10 17.21
C ALA A 124 10.39 -4.39 17.94
N ARG A 125 10.42 -4.49 19.28
CA ARG A 125 9.25 -4.81 20.09
C ARG A 125 8.22 -3.67 20.13
N GLU A 126 8.67 -2.43 20.28
CA GLU A 126 7.77 -1.26 20.28
C GLU A 126 7.13 -1.05 18.91
N LEU A 127 7.91 -1.21 17.83
CA LEU A 127 7.39 -1.20 16.46
C LEU A 127 6.35 -2.30 16.25
N ALA A 128 6.66 -3.53 16.66
CA ALA A 128 5.77 -4.68 16.50
C ALA A 128 4.43 -4.46 17.23
N TYR A 129 4.44 -3.88 18.43
CA TYR A 129 3.22 -3.52 19.16
C TYR A 129 2.40 -2.45 18.44
N ALA A 130 3.04 -1.36 18.00
CA ALA A 130 2.38 -0.27 17.26
C ALA A 130 1.74 -0.79 15.95
N ILE A 131 2.45 -1.66 15.23
CA ILE A 131 1.99 -2.29 14.00
C ILE A 131 0.65 -3.00 14.21
N VAL A 132 0.56 -3.87 15.22
CA VAL A 132 -0.64 -4.67 15.45
C VAL A 132 -1.81 -3.83 15.92
N GLN A 133 -1.56 -2.95 16.87
CA GLN A 133 -2.65 -2.25 17.55
C GLN A 133 -3.18 -1.06 16.73
N ARG A 134 -2.31 -0.40 15.95
CA ARG A 134 -2.65 0.88 15.31
C ARG A 134 -2.62 0.82 13.79
N HIS A 135 -1.68 0.09 13.20
CA HIS A 135 -1.46 0.17 11.75
C HIS A 135 -2.26 -0.86 10.95
N LEU A 136 -2.45 -2.07 11.48
CA LEU A 136 -3.24 -3.09 10.82
C LEU A 136 -4.70 -2.65 10.54
N PRO A 137 -5.42 -2.00 11.48
CA PRO A 137 -6.78 -1.49 11.21
C PRO A 137 -6.85 -0.43 10.12
N LEU A 138 -5.79 0.37 9.94
CA LEU A 138 -5.72 1.39 8.88
C LEU A 138 -5.55 0.73 7.51
N LEU A 139 -4.71 -0.30 7.42
CA LEU A 139 -4.54 -1.11 6.21
C LEU A 139 -5.84 -1.82 5.82
N GLU A 140 -6.56 -2.37 6.81
CA GLU A 140 -7.90 -2.96 6.61
C GLU A 140 -8.91 -1.95 6.08
N SER A 141 -8.93 -0.74 6.66
CA SER A 141 -9.82 0.34 6.24
C SER A 141 -9.52 0.77 4.80
N LEU A 142 -8.24 0.88 4.43
CA LEU A 142 -7.84 1.18 3.05
C LEU A 142 -8.25 0.08 2.07
N ALA A 143 -8.04 -1.20 2.42
CA ALA A 143 -8.43 -2.32 1.57
C ALA A 143 -9.94 -2.33 1.33
N ALA A 144 -10.74 -2.11 2.38
CA ALA A 144 -12.19 -1.99 2.27
C ALA A 144 -12.61 -0.81 1.38
N ARG A 145 -11.93 0.34 1.51
CA ARG A 145 -12.22 1.52 0.68
C ARG A 145 -11.92 1.29 -0.80
N LEU A 146 -10.76 0.74 -1.12
CA LEU A 146 -10.38 0.44 -2.51
C LEU A 146 -11.32 -0.59 -3.14
N LYS A 147 -11.76 -1.59 -2.37
CA LYS A 147 -12.78 -2.53 -2.80
C LYS A 147 -14.11 -1.83 -3.11
N ALA A 148 -14.58 -0.95 -2.23
CA ALA A 148 -15.81 -0.20 -2.47
C ALA A 148 -15.75 0.63 -3.76
N PHE A 149 -14.63 1.32 -4.03
CA PHE A 149 -14.45 2.06 -5.28
C PHE A 149 -14.49 1.19 -6.53
N ARG A 150 -13.99 -0.06 -6.43
CA ARG A 150 -14.07 -1.01 -7.54
C ARG A 150 -15.51 -1.49 -7.74
N ASP A 151 -16.21 -1.78 -6.65
CA ASP A 151 -17.57 -2.30 -6.70
C ASP A 151 -18.56 -1.23 -7.20
N GLU A 152 -18.33 0.06 -6.89
CA GLU A 152 -19.10 1.21 -7.41
C GLU A 152 -18.95 1.45 -8.92
N ARG A 153 -17.94 0.86 -9.58
CA ARG A 153 -17.72 0.94 -11.03
C ARG A 153 -18.49 -0.11 -11.85
N ARG A 154 -18.97 -1.17 -11.21
CA ARG A 154 -19.67 -2.30 -11.86
C ARG A 154 -21.17 -2.04 -11.93
#